data_AF-A0A0R3XAQ5-F1
#
_entry.id   AF-A0A0R3XAQ5-F1
#
_cell.length_a   1.000
_cell.length_b   1.000
_cell.length_c   1.000
_cell.angle_alpha   90.00
_cell.angle_beta   90.00
_cell.angle_gamma   90.00
#
_symmetry.space_group_name_H-M   'P 1'
#
loop_
_entity.id
_entity.type
_entity.pdbx_description
1 polymer ?
#
loop_
_entity_poly.entity_id
_entity_poly.type
_entity_poly.pdbx_seq_one_letter_code
_entity_poly.pdbx_strand_id
1 'polypeptide(L)'
;MVVPLSENESTLDLSKESLDRRDCENLIQLCLEVKQECHVCYQATGLAKSPNYHRVSTVAEQLHQHLFEVHELLSETEFVNQLKYIYSFVGKYDYQNVRANGFRTFLTIVSTCLIKILTLLRNLDRRTLSVWPNAIKESLVAYLRCLEELAFCILLLCEFPKFSAPSDTLFPQLHYANLLIAQFPTHDNLGPPFRIAKPVRDISCLNISTSSNTTPARYNDLIDYFDLIHQDVFYGRAIAFYLDTSAQNFFKMLGSIMAGFADSYQCAMEGIPGFMNAVYRSVTSFLSPEERGCRIAHITRSADVQFCKRFWNLAENRLLIDVPRLLLPQMAVSHTFNLPNEAVILETDPSEQRSELIVLFPEVIDISNRYLSHKMMVGLLR
;
A
#
# COMPACT_ATOMS: atom_id res chain seq x y z
N MET A 1 26.68 -0.41 -43.53
CA MET A 1 25.41 -1.14 -43.27
C MET A 1 25.16 -1.08 -41.78
N VAL A 2 24.37 -0.09 -41.37
CA VAL A 2 23.88 0.02 -39.99
C VAL A 2 22.49 -0.60 -40.01
N VAL A 3 22.33 -1.74 -39.34
CA VAL A 3 21.03 -2.37 -39.11
C VAL A 3 20.42 -1.64 -37.90
N PRO A 4 19.22 -1.06 -38.00
CA PRO A 4 18.52 -0.56 -36.82
C PRO A 4 17.86 -1.72 -36.08
N LEU A 5 18.13 -1.81 -34.78
CA LEU A 5 17.38 -2.63 -33.82
C LEU A 5 16.03 -1.96 -33.57
N SER A 6 14.95 -2.46 -34.16
CA SER A 6 13.59 -2.00 -33.86
C SER A 6 12.52 -3.09 -34.00
N GLU A 7 12.73 -4.29 -33.43
CA GLU A 7 11.72 -5.37 -33.51
C GLU A 7 11.33 -6.07 -32.20
N ASN A 8 11.85 -5.71 -31.01
CA ASN A 8 11.60 -6.53 -29.81
C ASN A 8 10.55 -6.02 -28.80
N GLU A 9 10.06 -4.77 -28.88
CA GLU A 9 9.12 -4.25 -27.86
C GLU A 9 7.71 -4.85 -27.99
N SER A 10 7.19 -5.00 -29.21
CA SER A 10 5.82 -5.52 -29.45
C SER A 10 5.63 -6.98 -29.01
N THR A 11 6.65 -7.83 -29.18
CA THR A 11 6.62 -9.24 -28.78
C THR A 11 6.65 -9.43 -27.25
N LEU A 12 7.32 -8.54 -26.52
CA LEU A 12 7.41 -8.59 -25.07
C LEU A 12 6.09 -8.17 -24.41
N ASP A 13 5.43 -7.14 -24.93
CA ASP A 13 4.14 -6.68 -24.38
C ASP A 13 3.01 -7.69 -24.63
N LEU A 14 2.99 -8.35 -25.80
CA LEU A 14 2.09 -9.48 -26.05
C LEU A 14 2.27 -10.62 -25.02
N SER A 15 3.50 -10.85 -24.55
CA SER A 15 3.75 -11.83 -23.50
C SER A 15 3.19 -11.40 -22.15
N LYS A 16 3.34 -10.12 -21.75
CA LYS A 16 2.82 -9.62 -20.47
C LYS A 16 1.28 -9.65 -20.43
N GLU A 17 0.64 -9.17 -21.50
CA GLU A 17 -0.83 -9.19 -21.63
C GLU A 17 -1.38 -10.61 -21.60
N SER A 18 -0.70 -11.57 -22.23
CA SER A 18 -1.11 -12.98 -22.19
C SER A 18 -1.07 -13.58 -20.78
N LEU A 19 -0.08 -13.20 -19.98
CA LEU A 19 0.03 -13.61 -18.58
C LEU A 19 -1.05 -12.94 -17.72
N ASP A 20 -1.30 -11.65 -17.93
CA ASP A 20 -2.36 -10.91 -17.25
C ASP A 20 -3.74 -11.50 -17.53
N ARG A 21 -4.00 -11.86 -18.79
CA ARG A 21 -5.24 -12.54 -19.18
C ARG A 21 -5.39 -13.87 -18.46
N ARG A 22 -4.34 -14.69 -18.41
CA ARG A 22 -4.36 -15.98 -17.69
C ARG A 22 -4.60 -15.79 -16.19
N ASP A 23 -3.89 -14.86 -15.57
CA ASP A 23 -4.03 -14.59 -14.13
C ASP A 23 -5.43 -14.03 -13.81
N CYS A 24 -5.99 -13.22 -14.70
CA CYS A 24 -7.36 -12.72 -14.62
C CYS A 24 -8.38 -13.87 -14.71
N GLU A 25 -8.26 -14.74 -15.73
CA GLU A 25 -9.13 -15.91 -15.91
C GLU A 25 -9.10 -16.83 -14.68
N ASN A 26 -7.91 -17.13 -14.15
CA ASN A 26 -7.73 -17.92 -12.93
C ASN A 26 -8.40 -17.28 -11.71
N LEU A 27 -8.23 -15.96 -11.52
CA LEU A 27 -8.83 -15.24 -10.40
C LEU A 27 -10.36 -15.21 -10.49
N ILE A 28 -10.91 -15.02 -11.70
CA ILE A 28 -12.37 -15.06 -11.92
C ILE A 28 -12.91 -16.46 -11.59
N GLN A 29 -12.22 -17.50 -12.04
CA GLN A 29 -12.59 -18.88 -11.76
C GLN A 29 -12.59 -19.17 -10.24
N LEU A 30 -11.58 -18.68 -9.52
CA LEU A 30 -11.53 -18.73 -8.05
C LEU A 30 -12.73 -18.02 -7.39
N CYS A 31 -13.10 -16.83 -7.87
CA CYS A 31 -14.30 -16.13 -7.40
C CYS A 31 -15.57 -16.97 -7.61
N LEU A 32 -15.72 -17.62 -8.76
CA LEU A 32 -16.87 -18.48 -9.05
C LEU A 32 -16.95 -19.70 -8.11
N GLU A 33 -15.81 -20.33 -7.85
CA GLU A 33 -15.73 -21.49 -6.94
C GLU A 33 -16.04 -21.09 -5.50
N VAL A 34 -15.47 -19.98 -5.00
CA VAL A 34 -15.78 -19.45 -3.66
C VAL A 34 -17.25 -19.06 -3.55
N LYS A 35 -17.80 -18.37 -4.55
CA LYS A 35 -19.23 -18.01 -4.60
C LYS A 35 -20.12 -19.23 -4.42
N GLN A 36 -19.82 -20.32 -5.14
CA GLN A 36 -20.59 -21.55 -5.11
C GLN A 36 -20.48 -22.25 -3.75
N GLU A 37 -19.27 -22.36 -3.19
CA GLU A 37 -19.06 -23.01 -1.89
C GLU A 37 -19.69 -22.20 -0.75
N CYS A 38 -19.55 -20.86 -0.76
CA CYS A 38 -20.26 -19.99 0.17
C CYS A 38 -21.77 -20.21 0.09
N HIS A 39 -22.33 -20.31 -1.12
CA HIS A 39 -23.75 -20.55 -1.35
C HIS A 39 -24.25 -21.83 -0.69
N VAL A 40 -23.57 -22.95 -0.96
CA VAL A 40 -23.88 -24.26 -0.38
C VAL A 40 -23.79 -24.21 1.15
N CYS A 41 -22.73 -23.60 1.69
CA CYS A 41 -22.52 -23.53 3.13
C CYS A 41 -23.56 -22.66 3.85
N TYR A 42 -23.92 -21.48 3.34
CA TYR A 42 -24.91 -20.65 4.03
C TYR A 42 -26.32 -21.24 3.90
N GLN A 43 -26.69 -21.85 2.77
CA GLN A 43 -28.00 -22.49 2.61
C GLN A 43 -28.20 -23.70 3.53
N ALA A 44 -27.14 -24.51 3.73
CA ALA A 44 -27.20 -25.70 4.58
C ALA A 44 -27.47 -25.40 6.07
N THR A 45 -27.40 -24.13 6.47
CA THR A 45 -27.36 -23.75 7.89
C THR A 45 -28.68 -23.26 8.46
N GLY A 46 -29.69 -23.02 7.62
CA GLY A 46 -31.07 -22.79 8.03
C GLY A 46 -31.30 -21.60 8.98
N LEU A 47 -30.27 -20.79 9.27
CA LEU A 47 -30.36 -19.59 10.09
C LEU A 47 -31.05 -18.49 9.27
N ALA A 48 -32.13 -17.93 9.82
CA ALA A 48 -32.84 -16.82 9.19
C ALA A 48 -32.00 -15.53 9.26
N LYS A 49 -32.17 -14.64 8.28
CA LYS A 49 -31.57 -13.29 8.25
C LYS A 49 -31.80 -12.59 9.59
N SER A 50 -30.74 -12.37 10.37
CA SER A 50 -30.83 -11.52 11.55
C SER A 50 -30.58 -10.06 11.14
N PRO A 51 -31.57 -9.16 11.26
CA PRO A 51 -31.42 -7.76 10.84
C PRO A 51 -30.46 -6.94 11.72
N ASN A 52 -30.06 -7.46 12.89
CA ASN A 52 -29.28 -6.72 13.87
C ASN A 52 -27.81 -7.17 13.92
N TYR A 53 -26.99 -6.44 13.17
CA TYR A 53 -25.54 -6.60 13.09
C TYR A 53 -24.82 -6.57 14.45
N HIS A 54 -25.37 -5.81 15.40
CA HIS A 54 -24.72 -5.48 16.68
C HIS A 54 -25.02 -6.48 17.80
N ARG A 55 -25.79 -7.54 17.53
CA ARG A 55 -26.23 -8.53 18.54
C ARG A 55 -25.99 -9.98 18.11
N VAL A 56 -24.98 -10.21 17.27
CA VAL A 56 -24.58 -11.57 16.90
C VAL A 56 -23.78 -12.17 18.05
N SER A 57 -24.39 -13.10 18.76
CA SER A 57 -23.91 -13.60 20.07
C SER A 57 -22.88 -14.72 19.91
N THR A 58 -22.91 -15.44 18.77
CA THR A 58 -22.09 -16.63 18.57
C THR A 58 -21.26 -16.58 17.30
N VAL A 59 -20.08 -17.21 17.32
CA VAL A 59 -19.18 -17.36 16.15
C VAL A 59 -19.89 -18.01 14.96
N ALA A 60 -20.87 -18.89 15.20
CA ALA A 60 -21.64 -19.55 14.16
C ALA A 60 -22.57 -18.59 13.40
N GLU A 61 -23.23 -17.67 14.11
CA GLU A 61 -24.07 -16.65 13.48
C GLU A 61 -23.22 -15.63 12.70
N GLN A 62 -22.05 -15.24 13.22
CA GLN A 62 -21.10 -14.37 12.49
C GLN A 62 -20.63 -15.03 11.20
N LEU A 63 -20.28 -16.31 11.27
CA LEU A 63 -19.87 -17.09 10.11
C LEU A 63 -20.99 -17.19 9.07
N HIS A 64 -22.23 -17.49 9.48
CA HIS A 64 -23.37 -17.52 8.57
C HIS A 64 -23.54 -16.18 7.84
N GLN A 65 -23.44 -15.08 8.57
CA GLN A 65 -23.58 -13.73 8.01
C GLN A 65 -22.48 -13.42 6.98
N HIS A 66 -21.21 -13.66 7.30
CA HIS A 66 -20.10 -13.38 6.38
C HIS A 66 -20.11 -14.31 5.15
N LEU A 67 -20.56 -15.55 5.28
CA LEU A 67 -20.76 -16.44 4.12
C LEU A 67 -21.80 -15.87 3.15
N PHE A 68 -22.89 -15.31 3.69
CA PHE A 68 -23.92 -14.66 2.90
C PHE A 68 -23.41 -13.35 2.26
N GLU A 69 -22.71 -12.51 3.02
CA GLU A 69 -22.18 -11.23 2.50
C GLU A 69 -21.15 -11.44 1.38
N VAL A 70 -20.24 -12.40 1.52
CA VAL A 70 -19.29 -12.76 0.45
C VAL A 70 -20.02 -13.37 -0.75
N HIS A 71 -21.06 -14.19 -0.53
CA HIS A 71 -21.87 -14.70 -1.64
C HIS A 71 -22.56 -13.55 -2.40
N GLU A 72 -23.17 -12.60 -1.70
CA GLU A 72 -23.79 -11.43 -2.31
C GLU A 72 -22.76 -10.54 -3.02
N LEU A 73 -21.58 -10.32 -2.43
CA LEU A 73 -20.47 -9.58 -3.05
C LEU A 73 -20.12 -10.20 -4.41
N LEU A 74 -19.94 -11.52 -4.47
CA LEU A 74 -19.52 -12.23 -5.68
C LEU A 74 -20.66 -12.45 -6.69
N SER A 75 -21.91 -12.21 -6.31
CA SER A 75 -23.11 -12.46 -7.16
C SER A 75 -23.76 -11.18 -7.66
N GLU A 76 -23.93 -10.19 -6.78
CA GLU A 76 -24.80 -9.03 -6.97
C GLU A 76 -24.01 -7.71 -7.10
N THR A 77 -22.67 -7.75 -7.12
CA THR A 77 -21.83 -6.56 -7.27
C THR A 77 -20.90 -6.64 -8.46
N GLU A 78 -20.37 -5.49 -8.86
CA GLU A 78 -19.40 -5.37 -9.95
C GLU A 78 -18.00 -5.86 -9.59
N PHE A 79 -17.78 -6.46 -8.41
CA PHE A 79 -16.46 -6.89 -7.94
C PHE A 79 -15.66 -7.70 -8.97
N VAL A 80 -16.29 -8.67 -9.64
CA VAL A 80 -15.61 -9.48 -10.68
C VAL A 80 -15.24 -8.64 -11.89
N ASN A 81 -16.08 -7.67 -12.28
CA ASN A 81 -15.79 -6.77 -13.38
C ASN A 81 -14.72 -5.73 -13.00
N GLN A 82 -14.67 -5.29 -11.75
CA GLN A 82 -13.62 -4.44 -11.21
C GLN A 82 -12.26 -5.14 -11.25
N LEU A 83 -12.19 -6.43 -10.92
CA LEU A 83 -10.96 -7.22 -11.07
C LEU A 83 -10.49 -7.25 -12.54
N LYS A 84 -11.39 -7.51 -13.50
CA LYS A 84 -11.07 -7.46 -14.93
C LYS A 84 -10.59 -6.08 -15.37
N TYR A 85 -11.26 -5.03 -14.87
CA TYR A 85 -10.91 -3.66 -15.17
C TYR A 85 -9.50 -3.32 -14.71
N ILE A 86 -9.10 -3.74 -13.50
CA ILE A 86 -7.72 -3.55 -13.03
C ILE A 86 -6.73 -4.24 -13.96
N TYR A 87 -6.96 -5.51 -14.32
CA TYR A 87 -6.10 -6.23 -15.28
C TYR A 87 -6.01 -5.54 -16.65
N SER A 88 -7.03 -4.80 -17.07
CA SER A 88 -7.01 -4.06 -18.35
C SER A 88 -6.02 -2.90 -18.37
N PHE A 89 -5.59 -2.38 -17.22
CA PHE A 89 -4.69 -1.23 -17.13
C PHE A 89 -3.40 -1.49 -16.35
N VAL A 90 -3.27 -2.61 -15.60
CA VAL A 90 -2.08 -2.85 -14.74
C VAL A 90 -0.75 -2.75 -15.49
N GLY A 91 -0.71 -3.15 -16.77
CA GLY A 91 0.52 -3.10 -17.57
C GLY A 91 1.09 -1.70 -17.75
N LYS A 92 0.26 -0.66 -17.65
CA LYS A 92 0.70 0.75 -17.76
C LYS A 92 1.61 1.19 -16.62
N TYR A 93 1.55 0.49 -15.50
CA TYR A 93 2.32 0.79 -14.30
C TYR A 93 3.57 -0.10 -14.15
N ASP A 94 3.93 -0.85 -15.19
CA ASP A 94 5.13 -1.67 -15.19
C ASP A 94 6.39 -0.83 -15.33
N TYR A 95 7.42 -1.21 -14.56
CA TYR A 95 8.73 -0.61 -14.72
C TYR A 95 9.41 -1.20 -15.96
N GLN A 96 9.36 -0.45 -17.07
CA GLN A 96 9.98 -0.84 -18.35
C GLN A 96 9.48 -2.22 -18.82
N ASN A 97 10.39 -3.17 -18.98
CA ASN A 97 10.11 -4.53 -19.46
C ASN A 97 9.77 -5.50 -18.33
N VAL A 98 9.74 -5.05 -17.07
CA VAL A 98 9.50 -5.90 -15.91
C VAL A 98 8.02 -5.89 -15.56
N ARG A 99 7.38 -7.06 -15.60
CA ARG A 99 6.00 -7.28 -15.14
C ARG A 99 5.92 -7.24 -13.62
N ALA A 100 6.09 -6.06 -13.04
CA ALA A 100 6.13 -5.87 -11.60
C ALA A 100 5.55 -4.49 -11.22
N ASN A 101 4.44 -4.52 -10.49
CA ASN A 101 3.83 -3.33 -9.88
C ASN A 101 2.94 -3.71 -8.69
N GLY A 102 2.53 -2.71 -7.92
CA GLY A 102 1.71 -2.89 -6.72
C GLY A 102 0.33 -3.49 -6.99
N PHE A 103 -0.29 -3.23 -8.15
CA PHE A 103 -1.61 -3.78 -8.49
C PHE A 103 -1.58 -5.30 -8.60
N ARG A 104 -0.58 -5.88 -9.27
CA ARG A 104 -0.47 -7.34 -9.40
C ARG A 104 -0.17 -8.02 -8.06
N THR A 105 0.66 -7.40 -7.22
CA THR A 105 0.88 -7.86 -5.84
C THR A 105 -0.43 -7.84 -5.07
N PHE A 106 -1.22 -6.76 -5.18
CA PHE A 106 -2.52 -6.64 -4.54
C PHE A 106 -3.50 -7.73 -5.01
N LEU A 107 -3.62 -7.95 -6.33
CA LEU A 107 -4.47 -9.00 -6.90
C LEU A 107 -4.04 -10.41 -6.49
N THR A 108 -2.74 -10.63 -6.29
CA THR A 108 -2.20 -11.90 -5.76
C THR A 108 -2.64 -12.13 -4.31
N ILE A 109 -2.75 -11.08 -3.49
CA ILE A 109 -3.27 -11.16 -2.12
C ILE A 109 -4.76 -11.53 -2.15
N VAL A 110 -5.55 -10.91 -3.03
CA VAL A 110 -6.96 -11.27 -3.25
C VAL A 110 -7.09 -12.74 -3.63
N SER A 111 -6.30 -13.19 -4.61
CA SER A 111 -6.24 -14.59 -5.02
C SER A 111 -5.90 -15.52 -3.86
N THR A 112 -4.91 -15.16 -3.04
CA THR A 112 -4.47 -15.96 -1.89
C THR A 112 -5.57 -16.07 -0.84
N CYS A 113 -6.27 -14.96 -0.56
CA CYS A 113 -7.41 -14.94 0.35
C CYS A 113 -8.52 -15.88 -0.13
N LEU A 114 -8.91 -15.77 -1.42
CA LEU A 114 -9.91 -16.66 -2.03
C LEU A 114 -9.51 -18.14 -1.97
N ILE A 115 -8.24 -18.47 -2.25
CA ILE A 115 -7.73 -19.83 -2.15
C ILE A 115 -7.85 -20.35 -0.71
N LYS A 116 -7.53 -19.54 0.30
CA LYS A 116 -7.65 -19.92 1.71
C LYS A 116 -9.10 -20.14 2.12
N ILE A 117 -10.01 -19.24 1.73
CA ILE A 117 -11.46 -19.41 1.92
C ILE A 117 -11.92 -20.73 1.30
N LEU A 118 -11.61 -20.95 0.02
CA LEU A 118 -12.01 -22.13 -0.72
C LEU A 118 -11.49 -23.43 -0.10
N THR A 119 -10.22 -23.42 0.33
CA THR A 119 -9.57 -24.57 0.99
C THR A 119 -10.28 -24.89 2.30
N LEU A 120 -10.59 -23.88 3.12
CA LEU A 120 -11.30 -24.09 4.37
C LEU A 120 -12.70 -24.64 4.11
N LEU A 121 -13.46 -24.05 3.18
CA LEU A 121 -14.81 -24.50 2.86
C LEU A 121 -14.86 -25.94 2.34
N ARG A 122 -13.92 -26.33 1.46
CA ARG A 122 -13.87 -27.68 0.87
C ARG A 122 -13.48 -28.76 1.87
N ASN A 123 -12.69 -28.42 2.88
CA ASN A 123 -12.21 -29.37 3.90
C ASN A 123 -13.20 -29.59 5.04
N LEU A 124 -14.38 -28.95 5.01
CA LEU A 124 -15.35 -28.98 6.09
C LEU A 124 -16.51 -29.94 5.80
N ASP A 125 -16.98 -30.62 6.86
CA ASP A 125 -18.17 -31.47 6.77
C ASP A 125 -19.42 -30.60 6.60
N ARG A 126 -20.12 -30.79 5.48
CA ARG A 126 -21.20 -29.91 5.00
C ARG A 126 -22.54 -30.09 5.74
N ARG A 127 -22.61 -31.03 6.70
CA ARG A 127 -23.87 -31.42 7.36
C ARG A 127 -24.40 -30.40 8.35
N THR A 128 -23.55 -29.72 9.13
CA THR A 128 -23.99 -28.69 10.09
C THR A 128 -22.82 -27.84 10.61
N LEU A 129 -22.96 -26.50 10.61
CA LEU A 129 -21.94 -25.57 11.16
C LEU A 129 -21.61 -25.83 12.63
N SER A 130 -22.57 -26.34 13.42
CA SER A 130 -22.35 -26.63 14.85
C SER A 130 -21.20 -27.61 15.08
N VAL A 131 -20.96 -28.52 14.13
CA VAL A 131 -19.94 -29.57 14.20
C VAL A 131 -18.54 -29.04 13.88
N TRP A 132 -18.42 -27.84 13.29
CA TRP A 132 -17.12 -27.31 12.89
C TRP A 132 -16.29 -26.89 14.12
N PRO A 133 -14.98 -27.18 14.16
CA PRO A 133 -14.10 -26.68 15.20
C PRO A 133 -14.10 -25.14 15.24
N ASN A 134 -14.13 -24.56 16.45
CA ASN A 134 -14.19 -23.09 16.61
C ASN A 134 -13.00 -22.39 15.97
N ALA A 135 -11.79 -22.93 16.08
CA ALA A 135 -10.60 -22.36 15.42
C ALA A 135 -10.75 -22.26 13.89
N ILE A 136 -11.42 -23.22 13.25
CA ILE A 136 -11.68 -23.18 11.81
C ILE A 136 -12.75 -22.15 11.48
N LYS A 137 -13.82 -22.07 12.29
CA LYS A 137 -14.86 -21.03 12.13
C LYS A 137 -14.24 -19.64 12.23
N GLU A 138 -13.43 -19.38 13.26
CA GLU A 138 -12.75 -18.11 13.49
C GLU A 138 -11.79 -17.77 12.35
N SER A 139 -10.99 -18.74 11.89
CA SER A 139 -10.09 -18.54 10.75
C SER A 139 -10.86 -18.20 9.48
N LEU A 140 -11.96 -18.91 9.20
CA LEU A 140 -12.78 -18.66 8.03
C LEU A 140 -13.47 -17.29 8.11
N VAL A 141 -14.02 -16.92 9.27
CA VAL A 141 -14.57 -15.58 9.50
C VAL A 141 -13.51 -14.51 9.23
N ALA A 142 -12.28 -14.70 9.71
CA ALA A 142 -11.20 -13.75 9.46
C ALA A 142 -10.88 -13.59 7.96
N TYR A 143 -10.82 -14.70 7.20
CA TYR A 143 -10.58 -14.61 5.74
C TYR A 143 -11.76 -14.02 4.98
N LEU A 144 -13.00 -14.34 5.33
CA LEU A 144 -14.19 -13.75 4.70
C LEU A 144 -14.22 -12.24 4.91
N ARG A 145 -13.97 -11.78 6.13
CA ARG A 145 -13.85 -10.34 6.46
C ARG A 145 -12.69 -9.68 5.73
N CYS A 146 -11.55 -10.37 5.63
CA CYS A 146 -10.43 -9.88 4.84
C CYS A 146 -10.80 -9.69 3.35
N LEU A 147 -11.56 -10.62 2.76
CA LEU A 147 -12.03 -10.48 1.38
C LEU A 147 -12.98 -9.30 1.21
N GLU A 148 -13.88 -9.07 2.17
CA GLU A 148 -14.75 -7.89 2.18
C GLU A 148 -13.90 -6.61 2.16
N GLU A 149 -12.92 -6.45 3.07
CA GLU A 149 -12.01 -5.29 3.12
C GLU A 149 -11.20 -5.12 1.82
N LEU A 150 -10.72 -6.23 1.25
CA LEU A 150 -10.01 -6.21 -0.03
C LEU A 150 -10.92 -5.75 -1.17
N ALA A 151 -12.21 -6.12 -1.16
CA ALA A 151 -13.16 -5.67 -2.17
C ALA A 151 -13.42 -4.17 -2.09
N PHE A 152 -13.47 -3.61 -0.88
CA PHE A 152 -13.52 -2.16 -0.69
C PHE A 152 -12.26 -1.46 -1.26
N CYS A 153 -11.08 -2.03 -1.02
CA CYS A 153 -9.84 -1.53 -1.61
C CYS A 153 -9.83 -1.63 -3.15
N ILE A 154 -10.33 -2.74 -3.74
CA ILE A 154 -10.46 -2.91 -5.20
C ILE A 154 -11.31 -1.79 -5.79
N LEU A 155 -12.40 -1.44 -5.13
CA LEU A 155 -13.28 -0.36 -5.56
C LEU A 155 -12.52 0.98 -5.60
N LEU A 156 -11.78 1.31 -4.54
CA LEU A 156 -10.96 2.52 -4.50
C LEU A 156 -9.86 2.50 -5.59
N LEU A 157 -9.21 1.36 -5.81
CA LEU A 157 -8.19 1.18 -6.86
C LEU A 157 -8.77 1.34 -8.27
N CYS A 158 -10.06 1.10 -8.47
CA CYS A 158 -10.73 1.35 -9.76
C CYS A 158 -11.07 2.84 -9.96
N GLU A 159 -11.32 3.57 -8.87
CA GLU A 159 -11.78 4.96 -8.93
C GLU A 159 -10.63 5.98 -8.91
N PHE A 160 -9.64 5.82 -8.03
CA PHE A 160 -8.54 6.78 -7.89
C PHE A 160 -7.76 7.10 -9.18
N PRO A 161 -7.45 6.13 -10.07
CA PRO A 161 -6.77 6.41 -11.33
C PRO A 161 -7.51 7.40 -12.24
N LYS A 162 -8.83 7.57 -12.08
CA LYS A 162 -9.62 8.54 -12.84
C LYS A 162 -9.31 9.99 -12.47
N PHE A 163 -8.66 10.21 -11.32
CA PHE A 163 -8.25 11.51 -10.79
C PHE A 163 -6.74 11.76 -10.96
N SER A 164 -6.00 10.78 -11.49
CA SER A 164 -4.57 10.89 -11.75
C SER A 164 -4.27 11.81 -12.93
N ALA A 165 -3.03 12.30 -12.99
CA ALA A 165 -2.57 13.20 -14.04
C ALA A 165 -2.37 12.47 -15.39
N PRO A 166 -1.19 12.31 -16.02
CA PRO A 166 -1.11 11.44 -17.19
C PRO A 166 -1.44 9.99 -16.80
N SER A 167 -1.95 9.22 -17.75
CA SER A 167 -2.59 7.90 -17.55
C SER A 167 -1.65 6.79 -17.05
N ASP A 168 -0.36 7.08 -16.89
CA ASP A 168 0.72 6.21 -16.43
C ASP A 168 1.21 6.57 -15.01
N THR A 169 0.64 7.61 -14.39
CA THR A 169 0.99 8.03 -13.03
C THR A 169 -0.10 7.68 -12.03
N LEU A 170 0.30 7.51 -10.77
CA LEU A 170 -0.62 7.37 -9.64
C LEU A 170 -0.85 8.70 -8.92
N PHE A 171 -0.16 9.76 -9.34
CA PHE A 171 -0.27 11.09 -8.73
C PHE A 171 -1.58 11.75 -9.15
N PRO A 172 -2.36 12.27 -8.18
CA PRO A 172 -3.56 13.04 -8.50
C PRO A 172 -3.19 14.30 -9.28
N GLN A 173 -4.12 14.78 -10.11
CA GLN A 173 -3.98 16.09 -10.74
C GLN A 173 -3.83 17.19 -9.67
N LEU A 174 -3.05 18.23 -9.98
CA LEU A 174 -2.64 19.25 -9.02
C LEU A 174 -3.83 19.96 -8.33
N HIS A 175 -4.97 20.09 -9.02
CA HIS A 175 -6.16 20.70 -8.43
C HIS A 175 -6.81 19.82 -7.35
N TYR A 176 -6.65 18.49 -7.40
CA TYR A 176 -7.06 17.59 -6.32
C TYR A 176 -6.02 17.51 -5.20
N ALA A 177 -4.73 17.60 -5.53
CA ALA A 177 -3.64 17.57 -4.55
C ALA A 177 -3.71 18.73 -3.54
N ASN A 178 -4.27 19.87 -3.94
CA ASN A 178 -4.41 21.07 -3.10
C ASN A 178 -5.78 21.19 -2.41
N LEU A 179 -6.66 20.19 -2.52
CA LEU A 179 -7.92 20.22 -1.81
C LEU A 179 -7.68 20.12 -0.30
N LEU A 180 -8.45 20.92 0.45
CA LEU A 180 -8.51 20.77 1.90
C LEU A 180 -9.14 19.42 2.22
N ILE A 181 -8.30 18.49 2.66
CA ILE A 181 -8.73 17.19 3.14
C ILE A 181 -9.43 17.41 4.48
N ALA A 182 -10.63 16.83 4.65
CA ALA A 182 -11.34 16.89 5.92
C ALA A 182 -10.46 16.33 7.05
N GLN A 183 -10.64 16.86 8.26
CA GLN A 183 -9.92 16.34 9.42
C GLN A 183 -10.26 14.86 9.61
N PHE A 184 -9.22 14.04 9.79
CA PHE A 184 -9.37 12.61 10.03
C PHE A 184 -10.30 12.42 11.23
N PRO A 185 -11.47 11.78 11.07
CA PRO A 185 -12.28 11.42 12.21
C PRO A 185 -11.42 10.54 13.09
N THR A 186 -11.28 10.86 14.37
CA THR A 186 -10.66 9.94 15.34
C THR A 186 -11.55 8.71 15.39
N HIS A 187 -11.26 7.72 14.55
CA HIS A 187 -11.91 6.44 14.59
C HIS A 187 -11.48 5.78 15.89
N ASP A 188 -12.40 5.68 16.84
CA ASP A 188 -12.25 4.72 17.92
C ASP A 188 -12.10 3.35 17.24
N ASN A 189 -10.92 2.73 17.39
CA ASN A 189 -10.56 1.39 16.90
C ASN A 189 -11.44 0.25 17.46
N LEU A 190 -12.56 0.60 18.08
CA LEU A 190 -13.59 -0.24 18.68
C LEU A 190 -14.92 -0.16 17.90
N GLY A 191 -14.97 0.61 16.81
CA GLY A 191 -16.14 0.69 15.94
C GLY A 191 -16.50 -0.67 15.32
N PRO A 192 -17.80 -0.97 15.15
CA PRO A 192 -18.22 -2.24 14.56
C PRO A 192 -17.71 -2.33 13.12
N PRO A 193 -17.41 -3.55 12.63
CA PRO A 193 -16.78 -3.73 11.32
C PRO A 193 -17.70 -3.15 10.23
N PHE A 194 -17.13 -2.54 9.21
CA PHE A 194 -17.91 -1.87 8.17
C PHE A 194 -18.78 -2.91 7.42
N ARG A 195 -20.08 -2.66 7.23
CA ARG A 195 -20.91 -3.50 6.33
C ARG A 195 -20.56 -3.17 4.89
N ILE A 196 -19.47 -3.72 4.37
CA ILE A 196 -18.87 -3.36 3.07
C ILE A 196 -19.84 -3.56 1.90
N ALA A 197 -20.78 -4.50 1.99
CA ALA A 197 -21.79 -4.72 0.96
C ALA A 197 -22.65 -3.48 0.66
N LYS A 198 -22.92 -2.60 1.65
CA LYS A 198 -23.74 -1.40 1.44
C LYS A 198 -22.98 -0.26 0.72
N PRO A 199 -21.80 0.18 1.17
CA PRO A 199 -20.95 1.13 0.43
C PRO A 199 -20.51 0.60 -0.94
N VAL A 200 -20.17 -0.69 -1.06
CA VAL A 200 -19.81 -1.28 -2.37
C VAL A 200 -21.00 -1.25 -3.32
N ARG A 201 -22.22 -1.55 -2.85
CA ARG A 201 -23.44 -1.37 -3.65
C ARG A 201 -23.72 0.10 -3.96
N ASP A 202 -23.65 0.98 -2.98
CA ASP A 202 -23.94 2.41 -3.14
C ASP A 202 -22.96 3.05 -4.14
N ILE A 203 -21.68 2.67 -4.12
CA ILE A 203 -20.68 3.18 -5.07
C ILE A 203 -20.75 2.48 -6.44
N SER A 204 -21.05 1.18 -6.50
CA SER A 204 -21.19 0.45 -7.77
C SER A 204 -22.47 0.85 -8.53
N CYS A 205 -23.58 1.10 -7.81
CA CYS A 205 -24.88 1.48 -8.37
C CYS A 205 -24.95 2.93 -8.86
N LEU A 206 -23.97 3.78 -8.52
CA LEU A 206 -23.90 5.15 -9.04
C LEU A 206 -23.30 5.26 -10.45
N ASN A 207 -23.01 4.12 -11.11
CA ASN A 207 -22.67 3.95 -12.54
C ASN A 207 -21.36 4.68 -12.97
N ILE A 208 -20.39 4.06 -13.65
CA ILE A 208 -20.47 3.31 -14.92
C ILE A 208 -21.53 3.89 -15.88
N SER A 209 -21.62 5.22 -15.93
CA SER A 209 -22.23 5.94 -17.03
C SER A 209 -21.19 6.93 -17.56
N THR A 210 -20.79 6.69 -18.81
CA THR A 210 -20.32 7.67 -19.80
C THR A 210 -19.84 9.03 -19.27
N SER A 211 -18.54 9.28 -19.44
CA SER A 211 -17.84 10.58 -19.39
C SER A 211 -17.95 11.41 -18.08
N SER A 212 -16.78 11.61 -17.46
CA SER A 212 -16.40 12.83 -16.72
C SER A 212 -17.28 13.30 -15.55
N ASN A 213 -17.39 12.51 -14.49
CA ASN A 213 -17.76 13.06 -13.17
C ASN A 213 -16.56 13.11 -12.23
N THR A 214 -15.43 13.66 -12.72
CA THR A 214 -14.24 13.98 -11.91
C THR A 214 -14.49 15.28 -11.13
N THR A 215 -15.49 15.28 -10.25
CA THR A 215 -15.80 16.45 -9.43
C THR A 215 -14.97 16.44 -8.14
N PRO A 216 -14.61 17.61 -7.58
CA PRO A 216 -13.95 17.69 -6.28
C PRO A 216 -14.75 17.01 -5.16
N ALA A 217 -16.09 17.10 -5.20
CA ALA A 217 -16.96 16.42 -4.24
C ALA A 217 -16.78 14.90 -4.29
N ARG A 218 -16.74 14.32 -5.50
CA ARG A 218 -16.53 12.88 -5.68
C ARG A 218 -15.15 12.42 -5.18
N TYR A 219 -14.12 13.24 -5.41
CA TYR A 219 -12.79 12.97 -4.88
C TYR A 219 -12.80 12.96 -3.35
N ASN A 220 -13.44 13.94 -2.72
CA ASN A 220 -13.59 14.00 -1.27
C ASN A 220 -14.35 12.78 -0.72
N ASP A 221 -15.44 12.35 -1.37
CA ASP A 221 -16.14 11.12 -0.97
C ASP A 221 -15.20 9.90 -1.00
N LEU A 222 -14.36 9.75 -2.03
CA LEU A 222 -13.39 8.66 -2.14
C LEU A 222 -12.31 8.73 -1.06
N ILE A 223 -11.91 9.94 -0.68
CA ILE A 223 -10.97 10.20 0.40
C ILE A 223 -11.61 9.85 1.76
N ASP A 224 -12.88 10.17 1.98
CA ASP A 224 -13.63 9.76 3.17
C ASP A 224 -13.78 8.23 3.20
N TYR A 225 -14.03 7.60 2.06
CA TYR A 225 -14.05 6.14 1.95
C TYR A 225 -12.68 5.53 2.28
N PHE A 226 -11.59 6.10 1.79
CA PHE A 226 -10.24 5.65 2.11
C PHE A 226 -9.94 5.71 3.63
N ASP A 227 -10.52 6.67 4.35
CA ASP A 227 -10.36 6.76 5.82
C ASP A 227 -11.03 5.65 6.60
N LEU A 228 -11.99 4.96 5.99
CA LEU A 228 -12.64 3.81 6.61
C LEU A 228 -11.75 2.57 6.60
N ILE A 229 -10.70 2.54 5.77
CA ILE A 229 -9.70 1.47 5.83
C ILE A 229 -8.96 1.59 7.16
N HIS A 230 -8.76 0.46 7.84
CA HIS A 230 -7.93 0.35 9.06
C HIS A 230 -6.44 0.60 8.78
N GLN A 231 -6.10 1.85 8.47
CA GLN A 231 -4.77 2.33 8.13
C GLN A 231 -3.80 2.18 9.31
N ASP A 232 -4.29 2.33 10.53
CA ASP A 232 -3.52 2.19 11.76
C ASP A 232 -2.96 0.77 11.92
N VAL A 233 -3.77 -0.26 11.69
CA VAL A 233 -3.34 -1.66 11.72
C VAL A 233 -2.29 -1.91 10.63
N PHE A 234 -2.49 -1.33 9.44
CA PHE A 234 -1.54 -1.43 8.33
C PHE A 234 -0.19 -0.80 8.69
N TYR A 235 -0.15 0.49 9.00
CA TYR A 235 1.09 1.21 9.33
C TYR A 235 1.76 0.69 10.61
N GLY A 236 0.96 0.17 11.54
CA GLY A 236 1.42 -0.40 12.79
C GLY A 236 2.09 -1.75 12.62
N ARG A 237 1.43 -2.71 11.97
CA ARG A 237 1.84 -4.12 11.96
C ARG A 237 2.31 -4.62 10.60
N ALA A 238 1.72 -4.11 9.53
CA ALA A 238 1.89 -4.64 8.17
C ALA A 238 2.64 -3.69 7.21
N ILE A 239 3.25 -2.62 7.71
CA ILE A 239 3.99 -1.68 6.86
C ILE A 239 5.06 -2.41 6.06
N ALA A 240 5.08 -2.16 4.75
CA ALA A 240 5.99 -2.79 3.79
C ALA A 240 5.96 -4.33 3.77
N PHE A 241 4.84 -4.98 4.11
CA PHE A 241 4.72 -6.45 4.13
C PHE A 241 5.11 -7.14 2.80
N TYR A 242 5.04 -6.42 1.69
CA TYR A 242 5.41 -6.89 0.35
C TYR A 242 6.93 -6.88 0.09
N LEU A 243 7.74 -6.38 1.03
CA LEU A 243 9.20 -6.39 0.95
C LEU A 243 9.81 -7.49 1.84
N ASP A 244 11.10 -7.76 1.65
CA ASP A 244 11.87 -8.68 2.50
C ASP A 244 11.89 -8.25 3.97
N THR A 245 12.09 -9.22 4.88
CA THR A 245 12.11 -8.99 6.34
C THR A 245 13.06 -7.87 6.77
N SER A 246 14.22 -7.74 6.13
CA SER A 246 15.18 -6.66 6.42
C SER A 246 14.62 -5.28 6.07
N ALA A 247 14.00 -5.14 4.90
CA ALA A 247 13.34 -3.92 4.47
C ALA A 247 12.13 -3.61 5.35
N GLN A 248 11.32 -4.61 5.71
CA GLN A 248 10.21 -4.45 6.65
C GLN A 248 10.69 -3.89 8.00
N ASN A 249 11.80 -4.39 8.53
CA ASN A 249 12.38 -3.90 9.78
C ASN A 249 12.83 -2.43 9.65
N PHE A 250 13.42 -2.06 8.51
CA PHE A 250 13.76 -0.67 8.22
C PHE A 250 12.51 0.22 8.19
N PHE A 251 11.44 -0.17 7.48
CA PHE A 251 10.22 0.63 7.40
C PHE A 251 9.49 0.73 8.75
N LYS A 252 9.49 -0.33 9.56
CA LYS A 252 8.95 -0.29 10.93
C LYS A 252 9.72 0.69 11.81
N MET A 253 11.06 0.69 11.70
CA MET A 253 11.93 1.62 12.40
C MET A 253 11.71 3.06 11.92
N LEU A 254 11.69 3.29 10.60
CA LEU A 254 11.42 4.60 10.01
C LEU A 254 10.03 5.13 10.43
N GLY A 255 9.02 4.26 10.47
CA GLY A 255 7.70 4.59 10.97
C GLY A 255 7.70 5.01 12.44
N SER A 256 8.50 4.34 13.28
CA SER A 256 8.69 4.75 14.69
C SER A 256 9.36 6.11 14.81
N ILE A 257 10.39 6.40 14.00
CA ILE A 257 11.02 7.74 13.96
C ILE A 257 9.98 8.79 13.55
N MET A 258 9.20 8.52 12.50
CA MET A 258 8.19 9.44 11.99
C MET A 258 7.10 9.73 13.02
N ALA A 259 6.62 8.72 13.74
CA ALA A 259 5.64 8.88 14.80
C ALA A 259 6.20 9.73 15.96
N GLY A 260 7.41 9.43 16.46
CA GLY A 260 8.04 10.21 17.52
C GLY A 260 8.40 11.64 17.10
N PHE A 261 8.78 11.85 15.84
CA PHE A 261 9.00 13.17 15.27
C PHE A 261 7.71 14.01 15.25
N ALA A 262 6.58 13.40 14.90
CA ALA A 262 5.30 14.11 14.89
C ALA A 262 4.88 14.63 16.26
N ASP A 263 5.16 13.89 17.34
CA ASP A 263 4.90 14.36 18.71
C ASP A 263 5.78 15.55 19.11
N SER A 264 6.97 15.63 18.51
CA SER A 264 7.94 16.70 18.77
C SER A 264 7.92 17.79 17.69
N TYR A 265 6.97 17.77 16.74
CA TYR A 265 7.02 18.61 15.53
C TYR A 265 6.90 20.10 15.86
N GLN A 266 6.01 20.48 16.77
CA GLN A 266 5.90 21.87 17.25
C GLN A 266 7.20 22.34 17.90
N CYS A 267 7.83 21.50 18.74
CA CYS A 267 9.13 21.82 19.32
C CYS A 267 10.24 21.95 18.27
N ALA A 268 10.18 21.17 17.19
CA ALA A 268 11.08 21.29 16.05
C ALA A 268 10.85 22.58 15.25
N MET A 269 9.59 23.04 15.12
CA MET A 269 9.25 24.33 14.51
C MET A 269 9.76 25.51 15.32
N GLU A 270 9.68 25.42 16.65
CA GLU A 270 10.13 26.45 17.59
C GLU A 270 11.65 26.41 17.85
N GLY A 271 12.37 25.44 17.26
CA GLY A 271 13.82 25.30 17.42
C GLY A 271 14.26 24.93 18.83
N ILE A 272 13.38 24.28 19.61
CA ILE A 272 13.63 23.99 21.03
C ILE A 272 14.78 22.98 21.17
N PRO A 273 15.84 23.31 21.94
CA PRO A 273 16.92 22.36 22.22
C PRO A 273 16.39 21.09 22.89
N GLY A 274 16.78 19.92 22.39
CA GLY A 274 16.44 18.63 23.01
C GLY A 274 15.28 17.87 22.38
N PHE A 275 14.57 18.42 21.38
CA PHE A 275 13.53 17.67 20.67
C PHE A 275 14.08 16.37 20.04
N MET A 276 15.33 16.39 19.56
CA MET A 276 16.02 15.20 19.05
C MET A 276 16.10 14.06 20.07
N ASN A 277 16.32 14.40 21.34
CA ASN A 277 16.38 13.42 22.42
C ASN A 277 14.99 12.82 22.69
N ALA A 278 13.91 13.59 22.50
CA ALA A 278 12.54 13.09 22.60
C ALA A 278 12.22 12.12 21.45
N VAL A 279 12.58 12.46 20.21
CA VAL A 279 12.45 11.55 19.05
C VAL A 279 13.27 10.28 19.27
N TYR A 280 14.54 10.42 19.68
CA TYR A 280 15.41 9.28 19.98
C TYR A 280 14.82 8.39 21.07
N ARG A 281 14.32 8.98 22.16
CA ARG A 281 13.65 8.23 23.24
C ARG A 281 12.43 7.49 22.72
N SER A 282 11.56 8.11 21.92
CA SER A 282 10.39 7.46 21.31
C SER A 282 10.76 6.25 20.44
N VAL A 283 11.87 6.34 19.70
CA VAL A 283 12.38 5.25 18.86
C VAL A 283 12.95 4.11 19.71
N THR A 284 13.80 4.46 20.69
CA THR A 284 14.43 3.47 21.60
C THR A 284 13.43 2.85 22.58
N SER A 285 12.34 3.53 22.90
CA SER A 285 11.29 3.02 23.78
C SER A 285 10.35 2.02 23.10
N PHE A 286 10.59 1.68 21.84
CA PHE A 286 9.71 0.83 21.02
C PHE A 286 8.25 1.28 21.12
N LEU A 287 7.89 2.33 20.37
CA LEU A 287 6.49 2.70 20.21
C LEU A 287 5.66 1.45 19.86
N SER A 288 4.59 1.19 20.62
CA SER A 288 3.75 0.02 20.37
C SER A 288 3.29 0.01 18.92
N PRO A 289 3.16 -1.16 18.25
CA PRO A 289 2.69 -1.21 16.87
C PRO A 289 1.37 -0.45 16.68
N GLU A 290 0.47 -0.51 17.66
CA GLU A 290 -0.81 0.18 17.69
C GLU A 290 -0.65 1.70 17.73
N GLU A 291 0.17 2.21 18.65
CA GLU A 291 0.39 3.64 18.83
C GLU A 291 1.13 4.24 17.63
N ARG A 292 2.14 3.52 17.11
CA ARG A 292 2.81 3.89 15.85
C ARG A 292 1.81 3.95 14.70
N GLY A 293 0.99 2.92 14.56
CA GLY A 293 0.02 2.81 13.49
C GLY A 293 -0.97 3.97 13.49
N CYS A 294 -1.59 4.22 14.64
CA CYS A 294 -2.51 5.34 14.85
C CYS A 294 -1.84 6.68 14.53
N ARG A 295 -0.62 6.88 15.02
CA ARG A 295 0.10 8.14 14.80
C ARG A 295 0.47 8.35 13.33
N ILE A 296 0.93 7.32 12.62
CA ILE A 296 1.24 7.39 11.19
C ILE A 296 -0.02 7.67 10.37
N ALA A 297 -1.14 6.98 10.65
CA ALA A 297 -2.41 7.22 9.95
C ALA A 297 -2.87 8.69 10.07
N HIS A 298 -2.74 9.27 11.27
CA HIS A 298 -3.00 10.70 11.47
C HIS A 298 -2.03 11.59 10.67
N ILE A 299 -0.72 11.32 10.73
CA ILE A 299 0.31 12.09 10.01
C ILE A 299 0.05 12.07 8.51
N THR A 300 -0.32 10.93 7.92
CA THR A 300 -0.58 10.81 6.48
C THR A 300 -1.71 11.71 6.00
N ARG A 301 -2.56 12.20 6.92
CA ARG A 301 -3.63 13.16 6.63
C ARG A 301 -3.32 14.59 7.03
N SER A 302 -2.54 14.79 8.09
CA SER A 302 -2.29 16.13 8.65
C SER A 302 -0.93 16.73 8.26
N ALA A 303 -0.01 15.94 7.70
CA ALA A 303 1.34 16.41 7.38
C ALA A 303 1.33 17.38 6.21
N ASP A 304 2.02 18.52 6.39
CA ASP A 304 2.27 19.49 5.35
C ASP A 304 3.66 19.31 4.71
N VAL A 305 3.94 20.10 3.68
CA VAL A 305 5.24 20.07 2.99
C VAL A 305 6.39 20.43 3.95
N GLN A 306 6.13 21.27 4.95
CA GLN A 306 7.15 21.65 5.95
C GLN A 306 7.50 20.49 6.87
N PHE A 307 6.51 19.71 7.29
CA PHE A 307 6.71 18.49 8.05
C PHE A 307 7.63 17.54 7.30
N CYS A 308 7.31 17.24 6.05
CA CYS A 308 8.10 16.34 5.21
C CYS A 308 9.54 16.84 5.05
N LYS A 309 9.73 18.12 4.72
CA LYS A 309 11.06 18.73 4.56
C LYS A 309 11.90 18.59 5.84
N ARG A 310 11.31 18.87 6.99
CA ARG A 310 12.01 18.85 8.28
C ARG A 310 12.29 17.44 8.76
N PHE A 311 11.34 16.52 8.55
CA PHE A 311 11.53 15.11 8.82
C PHE A 311 12.68 14.53 7.99
N TRP A 312 12.76 14.82 6.69
CA TRP A 312 13.87 14.31 5.88
C TRP A 312 15.21 14.98 6.18
N ASN A 313 15.21 16.26 6.56
CA ASN A 313 16.42 16.92 7.08
C ASN A 313 16.93 16.29 8.39
N LEU A 314 16.12 15.49 9.08
CA LEU A 314 16.57 14.71 10.24
C LEU A 314 17.64 13.68 9.86
N ALA A 315 17.61 13.16 8.61
CA ALA A 315 18.60 12.23 8.10
C ALA A 315 19.99 12.84 7.92
N GLU A 316 20.09 14.17 7.80
CA GLU A 316 21.37 14.90 7.77
C GLU A 316 22.01 15.01 9.16
N ASN A 317 21.25 14.69 10.22
CA ASN A 317 21.74 14.75 11.59
C ASN A 317 22.49 13.48 11.99
N ARG A 318 23.70 13.64 12.54
CA ARG A 318 24.59 12.53 12.92
C ARG A 318 23.93 11.50 13.86
N LEU A 319 23.01 11.94 14.73
CA LEU A 319 22.29 11.06 15.64
C LEU A 319 21.40 10.03 14.93
N LEU A 320 20.83 10.35 13.76
CA LEU A 320 20.05 9.41 12.97
C LEU A 320 20.89 8.58 12.00
N ILE A 321 22.15 8.95 11.74
CA ILE A 321 23.06 8.14 10.92
C ILE A 321 23.49 6.87 11.69
N ASP A 322 23.60 6.97 13.02
CA ASP A 322 24.03 5.86 13.87
C ASP A 322 22.88 4.92 14.29
N VAL A 323 21.62 5.40 14.29
CA VAL A 323 20.43 4.60 14.68
C VAL A 323 20.20 3.39 13.76
N PRO A 324 20.24 3.50 12.41
CA PRO A 324 20.17 2.35 11.51
C PRO A 324 21.28 1.34 11.76
N ARG A 325 22.49 1.76 12.15
CA ARG A 325 23.62 0.85 12.43
C ARG A 325 23.41 0.02 13.69
N LEU A 326 22.67 0.55 14.67
CA LEU A 326 22.35 -0.14 15.92
C LEU A 326 21.17 -1.11 15.76
N LEU A 327 20.18 -0.74 14.95
CA LEU A 327 18.90 -1.46 14.86
C LEU A 327 18.76 -2.36 13.62
N LEU A 328 19.57 -2.15 12.58
CA LEU A 328 19.51 -2.92 11.34
C LEU A 328 20.83 -3.66 11.10
N PRO A 329 20.77 -4.88 10.55
CA PRO A 329 21.97 -5.58 10.12
C PRO A 329 22.71 -4.71 9.10
N GLN A 330 24.03 -4.60 9.23
CA GLN A 330 24.84 -3.88 8.25
C GLN A 330 24.61 -4.51 6.87
N MET A 331 24.15 -3.70 5.91
CA MET A 331 23.99 -4.16 4.54
C MET A 331 25.33 -4.66 4.01
N ALA A 332 25.32 -5.86 3.42
CA ALA A 332 26.48 -6.42 2.77
C ALA A 332 26.91 -5.52 1.61
N VAL A 333 28.21 -5.32 1.45
CA VAL A 333 28.76 -4.57 0.33
C VAL A 333 28.45 -5.35 -0.94
N SER A 334 27.55 -4.83 -1.78
CA SER A 334 27.17 -5.49 -3.02
C SER A 334 28.26 -5.30 -4.09
N HIS A 335 28.78 -4.08 -4.23
CA HIS A 335 29.78 -3.72 -5.23
C HIS A 335 30.73 -2.67 -4.66
N THR A 336 32.02 -2.82 -4.92
CA THR A 336 33.05 -1.84 -4.61
C THR A 336 33.54 -1.26 -5.94
N PHE A 337 33.50 0.06 -6.09
CA PHE A 337 34.12 0.73 -7.23
C PHE A 337 35.26 1.61 -6.72
N ASN A 338 36.39 1.55 -7.41
CA ASN A 338 37.49 2.45 -7.17
C ASN A 338 37.23 3.72 -7.97
N LEU A 339 37.04 4.84 -7.29
CA LEU A 339 37.05 6.13 -7.95
C LEU A 339 38.49 6.40 -8.39
N PRO A 340 38.74 6.65 -9.69
CA PRO A 340 40.07 7.04 -10.13
C PRO A 340 40.42 8.37 -9.44
N ASN A 341 41.56 8.39 -8.75
CA ASN A 341 42.08 9.58 -8.11
C ASN A 341 42.82 10.45 -9.14
N GLU A 342 42.11 10.77 -10.23
CA GLU A 342 42.63 11.59 -11.33
C GLU A 342 41.98 12.96 -11.26
N ALA A 343 42.80 14.02 -11.36
CA ALA A 343 42.34 15.39 -11.25
C ALA A 343 41.40 15.73 -12.42
N VAL A 344 40.22 16.27 -12.09
CA VAL A 344 39.26 16.72 -13.09
C VAL A 344 39.52 18.19 -13.40
N ILE A 345 39.72 18.48 -14.69
CA ILE A 345 39.87 19.85 -15.20
C ILE A 345 38.48 20.33 -15.62
N LEU A 346 37.99 21.38 -14.98
CA LEU A 346 36.74 22.03 -15.35
C LEU A 346 37.06 23.35 -16.07
N GLU A 347 36.52 23.52 -17.28
CA GLU A 347 36.58 24.78 -17.99
C GLU A 347 35.43 25.68 -17.50
N THR A 348 35.77 26.89 -17.05
CA THR A 348 34.79 27.90 -16.67
C THR A 348 34.35 28.71 -17.90
N ASP A 349 33.06 29.04 -17.95
CA ASP A 349 32.40 29.77 -19.04
C ASP A 349 33.10 31.13 -19.29
N PRO A 350 33.26 31.59 -20.54
CA PRO A 350 34.21 32.66 -20.90
C PRO A 350 33.72 34.08 -20.61
N SER A 351 32.75 34.26 -19.71
CA SER A 351 32.18 35.57 -19.39
C SER A 351 32.97 36.39 -18.35
N GLU A 352 34.01 35.83 -17.74
CA GLU A 352 34.98 36.59 -16.95
C GLU A 352 36.39 36.40 -17.50
N GLN A 353 37.10 37.52 -17.71
CA GLN A 353 38.33 37.69 -18.49
C GLN A 353 39.61 37.03 -17.88
N ARG A 354 39.46 35.88 -17.24
CA ARG A 354 40.57 35.05 -16.78
C ARG A 354 40.17 33.58 -16.89
N SER A 355 40.65 32.92 -17.95
CA SER A 355 40.65 31.47 -18.04
C SER A 355 41.64 30.92 -17.01
N GLU A 356 41.21 30.80 -15.75
CA GLU A 356 41.94 30.07 -14.72
C GLU A 356 41.48 28.61 -14.74
N LEU A 357 42.37 27.72 -15.17
CA LEU A 357 42.20 26.27 -15.04
C LEU A 357 42.26 25.91 -13.56
N ILE A 358 41.11 25.58 -12.96
CA ILE A 358 41.07 25.10 -11.58
C ILE A 358 41.29 23.59 -11.60
N VAL A 359 42.47 23.16 -11.14
CA VAL A 359 42.78 21.75 -10.91
C VAL A 359 42.25 21.37 -9.53
N LEU A 360 41.13 20.64 -9.49
CA LEU A 360 40.62 20.07 -8.25
C LEU A 360 41.37 18.76 -7.98
N PHE A 361 42.26 18.78 -6.99
CA PHE A 361 42.82 17.56 -6.42
C PHE A 361 41.78 16.97 -5.47
N PRO A 362 41.31 15.72 -5.67
CA PRO A 362 40.56 15.04 -4.63
C PRO A 362 41.49 14.90 -3.41
N GLU A 363 41.10 15.44 -2.26
CA GLU A 363 41.76 15.04 -1.01
C GLU A 363 41.62 13.51 -0.90
N VAL A 364 42.70 12.83 -0.48
CA VAL A 364 42.66 11.40 -0.15
C VAL A 364 41.81 11.25 1.12
N ILE A 365 40.51 11.37 0.93
CA ILE A 365 39.52 10.97 1.91
C ILE A 365 39.25 9.52 1.56
N ASP A 366 39.49 8.63 2.52
CA ASP A 366 39.07 7.24 2.43
C ASP A 366 37.54 7.21 2.53
N ILE A 367 36.88 7.63 1.44
CA ILE A 367 35.44 7.59 1.35
C ILE A 367 35.08 6.17 0.92
N SER A 368 35.02 5.26 1.90
CA SER A 368 34.16 4.08 1.83
C SER A 368 32.71 4.56 1.73
N ASN A 369 32.35 5.13 0.59
CA ASN A 369 31.01 5.57 0.29
C ASN A 369 30.18 4.33 -0.01
N ARG A 370 29.51 3.82 1.04
CA ARG A 370 28.49 2.79 0.92
C ARG A 370 27.26 3.44 0.28
N TYR A 371 27.26 3.58 -1.04
CA TYR A 371 26.05 3.96 -1.75
C TYR A 371 25.09 2.76 -1.75
N LEU A 372 23.88 2.99 -1.23
CA LEU A 372 22.74 2.22 -1.70
C LEU A 372 22.73 2.30 -3.22
N SER A 373 22.50 1.16 -3.88
CA SER A 373 22.11 1.16 -5.29
C SER A 373 21.07 2.26 -5.49
N HIS A 374 21.38 3.19 -6.39
CA HIS A 374 20.54 4.34 -6.75
C HIS A 374 19.09 3.95 -7.07
N LYS A 375 18.82 2.65 -7.32
CA LYS A 375 17.50 2.07 -7.52
C LYS A 375 16.57 2.07 -6.29
N MET A 376 17.05 2.11 -5.04
CA MET A 376 16.15 2.13 -3.87
C MET A 376 15.69 3.53 -3.46
N MET A 377 16.56 4.54 -3.57
CA MET A 377 16.22 5.92 -3.17
C MET A 377 15.33 6.62 -4.19
N VAL A 378 15.52 6.33 -5.49
CA VAL A 378 14.71 6.92 -6.56
C VAL A 378 13.27 6.38 -6.53
N GLY A 379 13.01 5.21 -5.94
CA GLY A 379 11.66 4.67 -5.77
C GLY A 379 10.88 5.21 -4.55
N LEU A 380 11.53 5.95 -3.65
CA LEU A 380 10.90 6.58 -2.47
C LEU A 380 10.66 8.09 -2.65
N LEU A 381 11.23 8.69 -3.69
CA LEU A 381 11.15 10.12 -3.99
C LEU A 381 10.78 10.41 -5.46
N ARG A 382 10.15 9.47 -6.16
CA ARG A 382 9.53 9.74 -7.46
C ARG A 382 8.07 9.36 -7.48
#